data_AF-A0AAW2LMX5-F1
#
_entry.id   AF-A0AAW2LMX5-F1
#
_cell.length_a   1.000
_cell.length_b   1.000
_cell.length_c   1.000
_cell.angle_alpha   90.00
_cell.angle_beta   90.00
_cell.angle_gamma   90.00
#
_symmetry.space_group_name_H-M   'P 1'
#
loop_
_entity.id
_entity.type
_entity.pdbx_description
1 polymer ?
#
loop_
_entity_poly.entity_id
_entity_poly.type
_entity_poly.pdbx_seq_one_letter_code
_entity_poly.pdbx_strand_id
1 'polypeptide(L)'
;MAYAADFIPELWRSACPLIFYAIVEIHHPERVLRQFGMRQNIPEMPDSWDMTLHQISRKARTGTDWGVQHILHIRRWQRRRDTIVNRPPISDERHTEHGYWEWYNNITRRFVSSSTSSRVESG
;
A
#
# COMPACT_ATOMS: atom_id res chain seq x y z
N MET A 1 -10.29 17.52 -26.71
CA MET A 1 -9.00 17.02 -26.18
C MET A 1 -8.64 17.87 -24.95
N ALA A 2 -9.13 17.50 -23.77
CA ALA A 2 -8.84 18.17 -22.50
C ALA A 2 -8.21 17.13 -21.58
N TYR A 3 -6.88 16.95 -21.67
CA TYR A 3 -6.16 15.91 -20.93
C TYR A 3 -5.18 16.46 -19.88
N ALA A 4 -5.06 17.78 -19.77
CA ALA A 4 -4.07 18.43 -18.92
C ALA A 4 -4.65 19.29 -17.79
N ALA A 5 -5.97 19.29 -17.59
CA ALA A 5 -6.61 20.10 -16.54
C ALA A 5 -6.77 19.37 -15.18
N ASP A 6 -6.50 18.07 -15.11
CA ASP A 6 -6.88 17.24 -13.95
C ASP A 6 -5.69 16.53 -13.26
N PHE A 7 -4.49 17.11 -13.27
CA PHE A 7 -3.47 16.61 -12.34
C PHE A 7 -3.88 17.03 -10.93
N ILE A 8 -4.44 16.09 -10.19
CA ILE A 8 -4.83 16.22 -8.78
C ILE A 8 -3.79 15.41 -7.98
N PRO A 9 -2.67 16.02 -7.51
CA PRO A 9 -1.61 15.34 -6.77
C PRO A 9 -2.14 14.57 -5.53
N GLU A 10 -3.28 14.97 -5.01
CA GLU A 10 -3.91 14.36 -3.85
C GLU A 10 -4.47 12.96 -4.14
N LEU A 11 -4.77 12.64 -5.40
CA LEU A 11 -5.24 11.31 -5.80
C LEU A 11 -4.21 10.20 -5.54
N TRP A 12 -2.92 10.55 -5.48
CA TRP A 12 -1.86 9.60 -5.11
C TRP A 12 -2.00 9.09 -3.67
N ARG A 13 -2.82 9.76 -2.86
CA ARG A 13 -3.13 9.42 -1.47
C ARG A 13 -4.51 8.80 -1.29
N SER A 14 -5.19 8.41 -2.37
CA SER A 14 -6.48 7.71 -2.27
C SER A 14 -6.32 6.27 -1.79
N ALA A 15 -6.88 5.92 -0.64
CA ALA A 15 -6.99 4.52 -0.22
C ALA A 15 -8.07 3.82 -1.06
N CYS A 16 -7.68 3.10 -2.11
CA CYS A 16 -8.60 2.58 -3.11
C CYS A 16 -8.01 1.38 -3.88
N PRO A 17 -8.84 0.54 -4.52
CA PRO A 17 -8.34 -0.55 -5.35
C PRO A 17 -7.71 -0.04 -6.65
N LEU A 18 -6.48 -0.44 -6.94
CA LEU A 18 -5.84 -0.37 -8.24
C LEU A 18 -6.28 -1.58 -9.06
N ILE A 19 -6.81 -1.34 -10.26
CA ILE A 19 -7.42 -2.38 -11.09
C ILE A 19 -6.68 -2.43 -12.42
N PHE A 20 -6.09 -3.59 -12.71
CA PHE A 20 -5.46 -3.89 -14.00
C PHE A 20 -6.02 -5.20 -14.57
N TYR A 21 -7.06 -5.07 -15.39
CA TYR A 21 -7.78 -6.19 -16.01
C TYR A 21 -8.29 -7.19 -14.96
N ALA A 22 -7.62 -8.32 -14.79
CA ALA A 22 -7.99 -9.35 -13.83
C ALA A 22 -7.43 -9.10 -12.42
N ILE A 23 -6.43 -8.24 -12.29
CA ILE A 23 -5.68 -8.01 -11.05
C ILE A 23 -6.30 -6.82 -10.33
N VAL A 24 -6.53 -7.00 -9.03
CA VAL A 24 -6.92 -5.92 -8.12
C VAL A 24 -5.94 -5.95 -6.94
N GLU A 25 -5.38 -4.79 -6.63
CA GLU A 25 -4.52 -4.58 -5.45
C GLU A 25 -5.05 -3.37 -4.68
N ILE A 26 -5.04 -3.40 -3.35
CA ILE A 26 -5.47 -2.25 -2.56
C ILE A 26 -4.29 -1.28 -2.40
N HIS A 27 -4.48 -0.03 -2.81
CA HIS A 27 -3.55 1.06 -2.52
C HIS A 27 -3.73 1.51 -1.08
N HIS A 28 -2.65 1.47 -0.31
CA HIS A 28 -2.62 1.76 1.13
C HIS A 28 -1.69 2.96 1.46
N PRO A 29 -2.02 4.18 0.98
CA PRO A 29 -1.18 5.36 1.19
C PRO A 29 -1.07 5.75 2.67
N GLU A 30 -2.04 5.39 3.51
CA GLU A 30 -2.02 5.58 4.95
C GLU A 30 -0.84 4.89 5.64
N ARG A 31 -0.18 3.92 5.00
CA ARG A 31 0.99 3.22 5.53
C ARG A 31 2.32 3.91 5.20
N VAL A 32 2.30 4.88 4.28
CA VAL A 32 3.49 5.55 3.72
C VAL A 32 3.35 7.08 3.67
N LEU A 33 2.56 7.66 4.56
CA LEU A 33 2.28 9.10 4.64
C LEU A 33 3.54 9.98 4.78
N ARG A 34 4.64 9.43 5.32
CA ARG A 34 5.94 10.14 5.37
C ARG A 34 6.46 10.51 3.98
N GLN A 35 6.22 9.67 2.96
CA GLN A 35 6.62 9.98 1.57
C GLN A 35 5.87 11.18 1.00
N PHE A 36 4.70 11.50 1.56
CA PHE A 36 3.88 12.64 1.21
C PHE A 36 4.08 13.85 2.14
N GLY A 37 5.10 13.83 3.02
CA GLY A 37 5.36 14.90 3.98
C GLY A 37 4.33 14.99 5.11
N MET A 38 3.61 13.90 5.38
CA MET A 38 2.55 13.85 6.39
C MET A 38 2.93 12.96 7.57
N ARG A 39 2.35 13.29 8.74
CA ARG A 39 2.55 12.52 9.96
C ARG A 39 2.00 11.11 9.80
N GLN A 40 2.85 10.14 10.12
CA GLN A 40 2.53 8.72 10.04
C GLN A 40 2.12 8.17 11.40
N ASN A 41 0.95 7.52 11.43
CA ASN A 41 0.48 6.70 12.54
C ASN A 41 1.04 5.29 12.46
N ILE A 42 0.92 4.52 13.55
CA ILE A 42 1.12 3.06 13.47
C ILE A 42 0.07 2.51 12.50
N PRO A 43 0.48 1.89 11.38
CA PRO A 43 -0.45 1.37 10.41
C PRO A 43 -1.34 0.27 10.99
N GLU A 44 -2.62 0.29 10.63
CA GLU A 44 -3.52 -0.83 10.91
C GLU A 44 -3.09 -2.07 10.12
N MET A 45 -3.44 -3.24 10.64
CA MET A 45 -3.24 -4.48 9.90
C MET A 45 -4.13 -4.45 8.65
N PRO A 46 -3.63 -4.89 7.48
CA PRO A 46 -4.46 -4.95 6.28
C PRO A 46 -5.72 -5.78 6.54
N ASP A 47 -6.86 -5.31 6.04
CA ASP A 47 -8.10 -6.06 6.13
C ASP A 47 -7.94 -7.44 5.45
N SER A 48 -8.56 -8.47 6.04
CA SER A 48 -8.55 -9.83 5.50
C SER A 48 -9.13 -9.94 4.08
N TRP A 49 -9.90 -8.93 3.65
CA TRP A 49 -10.42 -8.81 2.29
C TRP A 49 -9.31 -8.81 1.23
N ASP A 50 -8.16 -8.22 1.55
CA ASP A 50 -7.01 -8.11 0.63
C ASP A 50 -6.45 -9.48 0.24
N MET A 51 -6.47 -10.44 1.18
CA MET A 51 -5.97 -11.80 0.92
C MET A 51 -6.83 -12.61 -0.06
N THR A 52 -8.12 -12.30 -0.18
CA THR A 52 -9.02 -13.02 -1.11
C THR A 52 -8.76 -12.64 -2.57
N LEU A 53 -8.22 -11.43 -2.82
CA LEU A 53 -7.83 -10.96 -4.15
C LEU A 53 -6.66 -11.77 -4.72
N HIS A 54 -5.70 -12.16 -3.86
CA HIS A 54 -4.55 -12.96 -4.25
C HIS A 54 -4.89 -14.43 -4.56
N GLN A 55 -6.10 -14.90 -4.22
CA GLN A 55 -6.56 -16.25 -4.53
C GLN A 55 -7.13 -16.37 -5.95
N ILE A 56 -7.30 -15.25 -6.67
CA ILE A 56 -7.78 -15.25 -8.05
C ILE A 56 -6.66 -15.70 -8.98
N SER A 57 -6.63 -17.00 -9.28
CA SER A 57 -5.72 -17.57 -10.29
C SER A 57 -6.13 -17.14 -11.71
N ARG A 58 -5.16 -16.70 -12.50
CA ARG A 58 -5.32 -16.39 -13.93
C ARG A 58 -5.44 -17.64 -14.82
N LYS A 59 -5.07 -18.83 -14.31
CA LYS A 59 -5.15 -20.07 -15.08
C LYS A 59 -6.60 -20.58 -15.06
N ALA A 60 -7.14 -20.87 -16.24
CA ALA A 60 -8.47 -21.44 -16.51
C ALA A 60 -9.69 -20.50 -16.51
N ARG A 61 -9.53 -19.19 -16.77
CA ARG A 61 -10.65 -18.22 -16.81
C ARG A 61 -10.83 -17.48 -18.14
N THR A 62 -10.66 -18.16 -19.27
CA THR A 62 -11.05 -17.65 -20.59
C THR A 62 -12.58 -17.39 -20.61
N GLY A 63 -12.99 -16.16 -20.90
CA GLY A 63 -14.41 -15.76 -20.97
C GLY A 63 -15.00 -15.18 -19.67
N THR A 64 -14.19 -14.95 -18.63
CA THR A 64 -14.68 -14.24 -17.43
C THR A 64 -14.92 -12.76 -17.72
N ASP A 65 -16.12 -12.28 -17.42
CA ASP A 65 -16.43 -10.85 -17.40
C ASP A 65 -15.86 -10.19 -16.13
N TRP A 66 -14.66 -9.64 -16.26
CA TRP A 66 -13.98 -8.96 -15.16
C TRP A 66 -14.70 -7.68 -14.69
N GLY A 67 -15.51 -7.05 -15.54
CA GLY A 67 -16.30 -5.89 -15.15
C GLY A 67 -17.38 -6.26 -14.12
N VAL A 68 -18.02 -7.42 -14.31
CA VAL A 68 -18.98 -7.97 -13.35
C VAL A 68 -18.27 -8.51 -12.12
N GLN A 69 -17.19 -9.29 -12.29
CA GLN A 69 -16.44 -9.84 -11.15
C GLN A 69 -15.91 -8.74 -10.22
N HIS A 70 -15.40 -7.65 -10.79
CA HIS A 70 -14.77 -6.57 -10.03
C HIS A 70 -15.71 -5.39 -9.75
N ILE A 71 -17.03 -5.55 -9.93
CA ILE A 71 -17.98 -4.42 -9.83
C ILE A 71 -17.89 -3.68 -8.49
N LEU A 72 -17.65 -4.38 -7.39
CA LEU A 72 -17.45 -3.76 -6.07
C LEU A 72 -16.17 -2.93 -6.01
N HIS A 73 -15.09 -3.42 -6.61
CA HIS A 73 -13.81 -2.70 -6.68
C HIS A 73 -13.90 -1.49 -7.61
N ILE A 74 -14.57 -1.64 -8.76
CA ILE A 74 -14.82 -0.52 -9.69
C ILE A 74 -15.59 0.59 -8.99
N ARG A 75 -16.65 0.25 -8.23
CA ARG A 75 -17.42 1.23 -7.44
C ARG A 75 -16.57 1.93 -6.38
N ARG A 76 -15.67 1.20 -5.70
CA ARG A 76 -14.72 1.80 -4.75
C ARG A 76 -13.74 2.74 -5.44
N TRP A 77 -13.15 2.34 -6.57
CA TRP A 77 -12.26 3.18 -7.38
C TRP A 77 -12.94 4.44 -7.91
N GLN A 78 -14.21 4.36 -8.30
CA GLN A 78 -14.99 5.52 -8.73
C GLN A 78 -15.09 6.59 -7.61
N ARG A 79 -15.14 6.15 -6.35
CA ARG A 79 -15.15 7.00 -5.15
C ARG A 79 -13.76 7.37 -4.61
N ARG A 80 -12.68 7.11 -5.35
CA ARG A 80 -11.29 7.38 -4.88
C ARG A 80 -11.03 8.80 -4.39
N ARG A 81 -11.75 9.80 -4.91
CA ARG A 81 -11.64 11.19 -4.45
C ARG A 81 -12.12 11.38 -3.01
N ASP A 82 -13.04 10.53 -2.56
CA ASP A 82 -13.60 10.55 -1.21
C ASP A 82 -12.70 9.78 -0.23
N THR A 83 -11.70 9.03 -0.73
CA THR A 83 -10.81 8.18 0.08
C THR A 83 -9.39 8.73 0.20
N ILE A 84 -9.19 10.01 -0.14
CA ILE A 84 -7.89 10.68 0.01
C ILE A 84 -7.51 10.75 1.48
N VAL A 85 -6.41 10.08 1.84
CA VAL A 85 -5.88 10.04 3.20
C VAL A 85 -5.08 11.30 3.47
N ASN A 86 -5.58 12.15 4.38
CA ASN A 86 -4.91 13.35 4.85
C ASN A 86 -4.51 13.20 6.33
N ARG A 87 -3.32 13.70 6.67
CA ARG A 87 -2.87 13.88 8.06
C ARG A 87 -2.14 15.22 8.17
N PRO A 88 -1.93 15.74 9.39
CA PRO A 88 -1.15 16.96 9.55
C PRO A 88 0.25 16.78 8.96
N PRO A 89 0.85 17.85 8.40
CA PRO A 89 2.20 17.79 7.86
C PRO A 89 3.22 17.49 8.97
N ILE A 90 4.35 16.90 8.60
CA ILE A 90 5.50 16.78 9.51
C ILE A 90 6.18 18.14 9.63
N SER A 91 6.55 18.55 10.85
CA SER A 91 7.38 19.75 11.07
C SER A 91 8.88 19.46 10.88
N ASP A 92 9.28 18.20 11.05
CA ASP A 92 10.63 17.68 10.83
C ASP A 92 10.59 16.19 10.48
N GLU A 93 11.73 15.60 10.09
CA GLU A 93 11.81 14.20 9.65
C GLU A 93 11.48 13.16 10.72
N ARG A 94 11.62 13.52 12.00
CA ARG A 94 11.38 12.63 13.16
C ARG A 94 9.93 12.69 13.63
N HIS A 95 9.21 13.74 13.27
CA HIS A 95 7.85 13.99 13.70
C HIS A 95 6.88 12.93 13.17
N THR A 96 6.39 12.08 14.07
CA THR A 96 5.41 11.01 13.78
C THR A 96 4.36 10.96 14.88
N GLU A 97 3.41 10.02 14.81
CA GLU A 97 2.55 9.74 15.96
C GLU A 97 3.33 9.00 17.06
N HIS A 98 2.89 9.15 18.31
CA HIS A 98 3.52 8.50 19.44
C HIS A 98 3.58 6.97 19.23
N GLY A 99 4.73 6.36 19.50
CA GLY A 99 4.95 4.91 19.34
C GLY A 99 5.25 4.44 17.91
N TYR A 100 5.12 5.28 16.87
CA TYR A 100 5.39 4.86 15.49
C TYR A 100 6.83 4.37 15.30
N TRP A 101 7.83 5.09 15.79
CA TRP A 101 9.23 4.69 15.65
C TRP A 101 9.58 3.41 16.39
N GLU A 102 8.98 3.20 17.57
CA GLU A 102 9.14 1.95 18.33
C GLU A 102 8.57 0.77 17.54
N TRP A 103 7.33 0.90 17.06
CA TRP A 103 6.70 -0.09 16.20
C TRP A 103 7.55 -0.36 14.94
N TYR A 104 7.96 0.69 14.22
CA TYR A 104 8.75 0.58 12.99
C TYR A 104 10.07 -0.14 13.23
N ASN A 105 10.75 0.19 14.34
CA ASN A 105 11.99 -0.44 14.73
C ASN A 105 11.82 -1.91 15.11
N ASN A 106 10.68 -2.28 15.71
CA ASN A 106 10.39 -3.65 16.12
C ASN A 106 10.01 -4.55 14.95
N ILE A 107 9.31 -4.02 13.95
CA ILE A 107 8.83 -4.80 12.79
C ILE A 107 9.80 -4.83 11.61
N THR A 108 10.67 -3.82 11.48
CA THR A 108 11.57 -3.69 10.31
C THR A 108 12.93 -4.33 10.57
N ARG A 109 13.37 -5.21 9.66
CA ARG A 109 14.76 -5.65 9.62
C ARG A 109 15.65 -4.52 9.11
N ARG A 110 16.34 -3.85 10.02
CA ARG A 110 17.20 -2.68 9.72
C ARG A 110 18.58 -3.04 9.18
N PHE A 111 19.03 -4.28 9.41
CA PHE A 111 20.35 -4.75 9.00
C PHE A 111 20.22 -6.12 8.34
N VAL A 112 20.87 -6.29 7.19
CA VAL A 112 21.07 -7.59 6.56
C VAL A 112 22.55 -7.93 6.72
N SER A 113 22.89 -8.78 7.68
CA SER A 113 24.25 -9.29 7.81
C SER A 113 24.44 -10.52 6.93
N SER A 114 25.53 -10.59 6.17
CA SER A 114 25.95 -11.82 5.49
C SER A 114 26.33 -12.87 6.53
N SER A 115 25.71 -14.04 6.49
CA SER A 115 26.15 -15.19 7.27
C SER A 115 27.42 -15.77 6.64
N THR A 116 28.57 -15.13 6.85
CA THR A 116 29.84 -15.80 6.60
C THR A 116 30.00 -16.86 7.68
N SER A 117 29.67 -18.10 7.32
CA SER A 117 29.95 -19.29 8.10
C SER A 117 31.43 -19.31 8.46
N SER A 118 31.76 -19.06 9.72
CA SER A 118 33.07 -19.38 10.27
C SER A 118 33.14 -20.90 10.41
N ARG A 119 33.44 -21.58 9.29
CA ARG A 119 33.96 -22.95 9.34
C ARG A 119 35.35 -22.82 9.96
N VAL A 120 35.40 -23.06 11.26
CA VAL A 120 36.65 -23.24 11.99
C VAL A 120 37.39 -24.39 11.32
N GLU A 121 38.47 -24.09 10.60
CA GLU A 121 39.52 -25.05 10.31
C GLU A 121 40.28 -25.27 11.62
N SER A 122 39.99 -26.40 12.28
CA SER A 122 40.88 -26.94 13.31
C SER A 122 41.96 -27.76 12.60
N GLY A 123 43.19 -27.30 12.70
CA GLY A 123 44.38 -28.12 12.46
C GLY A 123 44.65 -29.10 13.59
#